data_AF-A0A0Q8CCK9-F1
#
_entry.id   AF-A0A0Q8CCK9-F1
#
_cell.length_a   1.000
_cell.length_b   1.000
_cell.length_c   1.000
_cell.angle_alpha   90.00
_cell.angle_beta   90.00
_cell.angle_gamma   90.00
#
_symmetry.space_group_name_H-M   'P 1'
#
loop_
_entity.id
_entity.type
_entity.pdbx_description
1 polymer ?
#
loop_
_entity_poly.entity_id
_entity_poly.type
_entity_poly.pdbx_seq_one_letter_code
_entity_poly.pdbx_strand_id
1 'polypeptide(L)'
;MTTSEPRSVGFIGLGDQGAPMARALADSQYELHVWARRPASADALSAGTFVSHDAVADLGAASDIVLLVLRDDADVDDVLETRGLLAAMKPGSLIVNHGTGDPKEAAQFAERAAAVGIGFLDAPVSGGRAGAEARQLVSIVGGDRDAFERARPVFETFSASVVHMGGPGSGQVAKLLNNALTMTNLKNAEDVLAMADAIGVDIAAFRRMLAASSGGSFVMQALGEQISADIAPHLQGLMRKDIEHFADAVGRLGIDVTAVRDRGLAGAEGLLGAAELVSASLARS
;
A
#
# COMPACT_ATOMS: atom_id res chain seq x y z
N MET A 1 9.69 27.60 15.79
CA MET A 1 10.84 26.69 15.56
C MET A 1 10.66 26.12 14.18
N THR A 2 11.55 26.44 13.25
CA THR A 2 11.54 25.83 11.91
C THR A 2 11.93 24.36 12.08
N THR A 3 10.97 23.44 11.97
CA THR A 3 11.30 22.01 11.88
C THR A 3 12.13 21.82 10.62
N SER A 4 13.42 21.50 10.77
CA SER A 4 14.27 21.20 9.62
C SER A 4 13.70 19.98 8.90
N GLU A 5 13.61 20.06 7.58
CA GLU A 5 13.26 18.90 6.75
C GLU A 5 14.18 17.72 7.10
N PRO A 6 13.63 16.49 7.13
CA PRO A 6 14.42 15.28 7.42
C PRO A 6 15.56 15.16 6.40
N ARG A 7 16.77 14.85 6.86
CA ARG A 7 17.92 14.70 5.97
C ARG A 7 18.31 13.24 5.77
N SER A 8 18.13 12.40 6.78
CA SER A 8 18.38 10.97 6.70
C SER A 8 17.09 10.15 6.77
N VAL A 9 16.93 9.24 5.81
CA VAL A 9 15.76 8.36 5.69
C VAL A 9 16.22 6.91 5.78
N GLY A 10 15.73 6.19 6.78
CA GLY A 10 15.86 4.75 6.90
C GLY A 10 14.79 4.03 6.11
N PHE A 11 15.14 2.89 5.51
CA PHE A 11 14.21 2.06 4.76
C PHE A 11 14.38 0.58 5.11
N ILE A 12 13.28 -0.05 5.53
CA ILE A 12 13.22 -1.46 5.91
C ILE A 12 12.15 -2.14 5.06
N GLY A 13 12.57 -3.16 4.30
CA GLY A 13 11.68 -3.96 3.46
C GLY A 13 11.85 -3.69 1.97
N LEU A 14 12.80 -4.39 1.33
CA LEU A 14 13.14 -4.22 -0.09
C LEU A 14 12.44 -5.26 -0.97
N GLY A 15 11.13 -5.42 -0.78
CA GLY A 15 10.28 -6.30 -1.61
C GLY A 15 9.79 -5.63 -2.91
N ASP A 16 8.76 -6.19 -3.53
CA ASP A 16 8.25 -5.74 -4.85
C ASP A 16 7.84 -4.27 -4.91
N GLN A 17 7.26 -3.72 -3.83
CA GLN A 17 6.94 -2.30 -3.74
C GLN A 17 8.03 -1.50 -3.02
N GLY A 18 8.65 -2.08 -2.00
CA GLY A 18 9.63 -1.37 -1.17
C GLY A 18 10.92 -1.05 -1.91
N ALA A 19 11.43 -1.95 -2.76
CA ALA A 19 12.64 -1.69 -3.55
C ALA A 19 12.50 -0.48 -4.49
N PRO A 20 11.45 -0.35 -5.34
CA PRO A 20 11.28 0.84 -6.17
C PRO A 20 11.05 2.12 -5.35
N MET A 21 10.36 2.05 -4.21
CA MET A 21 10.20 3.20 -3.29
C MET A 21 11.55 3.64 -2.71
N ALA A 22 12.36 2.71 -2.22
CA ALA A 22 13.72 2.98 -1.73
C ALA A 22 14.62 3.55 -2.83
N ARG A 23 14.49 3.06 -4.07
CA ARG A 23 15.23 3.62 -5.20
C ARG A 23 14.82 5.06 -5.52
N ALA A 24 13.54 5.40 -5.44
CA ALA A 24 13.10 6.77 -5.61
C ALA A 24 13.71 7.72 -4.57
N LEU A 25 13.91 7.24 -3.33
CA LEU A 25 14.63 7.97 -2.28
C LEU A 25 16.13 8.07 -2.56
N ALA A 26 16.77 7.00 -3.03
CA ALA A 26 18.19 6.98 -3.39
C ALA A 26 18.52 7.95 -4.54
N ASP A 27 17.55 8.23 -5.41
CA ASP A 27 17.64 9.18 -6.53
C ASP A 27 17.23 10.62 -6.12
N SER A 28 16.95 10.87 -4.84
CA SER A 28 16.51 12.16 -4.30
C SER A 28 17.58 12.85 -3.45
N GLN A 29 17.23 13.92 -2.74
CA GLN A 29 18.13 14.66 -1.86
C GLN A 29 18.42 13.98 -0.50
N TYR A 30 17.74 12.89 -0.15
CA TYR A 30 17.86 12.27 1.17
C TYR A 30 19.06 11.33 1.25
N GLU A 31 19.72 11.31 2.42
CA GLU A 31 20.68 10.27 2.75
C GLU A 31 19.93 8.97 3.11
N LEU A 32 19.96 7.99 2.20
CA LEU A 32 19.23 6.75 2.37
C LEU A 32 20.04 5.72 3.19
N HIS A 33 19.47 5.27 4.30
CA HIS A 33 19.97 4.16 5.10
C HIS A 33 19.08 2.94 4.86
N VAL A 34 19.64 1.77 4.58
CA VAL A 34 18.86 0.56 4.32
C VAL A 34 19.24 -0.59 5.22
N TRP A 35 18.23 -1.37 5.58
CA TRP A 35 18.41 -2.68 6.18
C TRP A 35 17.47 -3.66 5.50
N ALA A 36 17.97 -4.85 5.22
CA ALA A 36 17.18 -5.94 4.70
C ALA A 36 17.51 -7.23 5.45
N ARG A 37 16.47 -7.99 5.83
CA ARG A 37 16.62 -9.31 6.47
C ARG A 37 17.51 -10.25 5.66
N ARG A 38 17.46 -10.14 4.32
CA ARG A 38 18.41 -10.77 3.39
C ARG A 38 19.26 -9.66 2.77
N PRO A 39 20.57 -9.58 3.06
CA PRO A 39 21.42 -8.51 2.53
C PRO A 39 21.38 -8.38 1.01
N ALA A 40 21.29 -9.51 0.28
CA ALA A 40 21.15 -9.54 -1.19
C ALA A 40 19.92 -8.78 -1.72
N SER A 41 18.91 -8.48 -0.89
CA SER A 41 17.79 -7.64 -1.33
C SER A 41 18.18 -6.18 -1.59
N ALA A 42 19.32 -5.71 -1.05
CA ALA A 42 19.86 -4.38 -1.36
C ALA A 42 20.42 -4.28 -2.79
N ASP A 43 20.70 -5.40 -3.47
CA ASP A 43 21.18 -5.41 -4.86
C ASP A 43 20.16 -4.76 -5.83
N ALA A 44 18.88 -4.76 -5.45
CA ALA A 44 17.82 -4.06 -6.18
C ALA A 44 18.00 -2.53 -6.24
N LEU A 45 18.84 -1.97 -5.37
CA LEU A 45 19.15 -0.54 -5.27
C LEU A 45 20.46 -0.16 -5.98
N SER A 46 21.15 -1.10 -6.62
CA SER A 46 22.54 -1.03 -7.12
C SER A 46 22.94 0.19 -7.99
N ALA A 47 22.00 1.02 -8.42
CA ALA A 47 22.26 2.27 -9.16
C ALA A 47 22.20 3.54 -8.29
N GLY A 48 21.67 3.47 -7.06
CA GLY A 48 21.46 4.61 -6.17
C GLY A 48 22.51 4.71 -5.06
N THR A 49 22.60 5.89 -4.42
CA THR A 49 23.48 6.09 -3.27
C THR A 49 22.74 5.71 -1.99
N PHE A 50 23.27 4.76 -1.22
CA PHE A 50 22.72 4.35 0.07
C PHE A 50 23.80 3.81 1.02
N VAL A 51 23.48 3.81 2.31
CA VAL A 51 24.29 3.20 3.37
C VAL A 51 23.58 1.95 3.88
N SER A 52 24.18 0.77 3.72
CA SER A 52 23.64 -0.47 4.26
C SER A 52 24.05 -0.66 5.72
N HIS A 53 23.13 -1.17 6.54
CA HIS A 53 23.36 -1.52 7.94
C HIS A 53 23.13 -3.01 8.15
N ASP A 54 23.89 -3.61 9.08
CA ASP A 54 23.72 -5.03 9.44
C ASP A 54 22.63 -5.22 10.51
N ALA A 55 22.34 -4.19 11.31
CA ALA A 55 21.31 -4.18 12.34
C ALA A 55 20.29 -3.05 12.16
N VAL A 56 19.04 -3.34 12.53
CA VAL A 56 17.93 -2.36 12.52
C VAL A 56 18.22 -1.19 13.48
N ALA A 57 18.81 -1.47 14.65
CA ALA A 57 19.18 -0.44 15.61
C ALA A 57 20.16 0.59 15.04
N ASP A 58 21.18 0.14 14.28
CA ASP A 58 22.17 1.05 13.68
C ASP A 58 21.53 1.95 12.62
N LEU A 59 20.63 1.40 11.79
CA LEU A 59 19.82 2.18 10.86
C LEU A 59 18.94 3.20 11.60
N GLY A 60 18.27 2.77 12.67
CA GLY A 60 17.41 3.64 13.48
C GLY A 60 18.17 4.82 14.09
N ALA A 61 19.35 4.58 14.65
CA ALA A 61 20.19 5.62 15.25
C ALA A 61 20.67 6.69 14.24
N ALA A 62 20.78 6.30 12.96
CA ALA A 62 21.22 7.16 11.87
C ALA A 62 20.07 7.91 11.15
N SER A 63 18.81 7.57 11.42
CA SER A 63 17.66 8.05 10.63
C SER A 63 16.80 9.07 11.37
N ASP A 64 16.39 10.13 10.67
CA ASP A 64 15.36 11.06 11.15
C ASP A 64 13.95 10.49 10.96
N ILE A 65 13.75 9.78 9.84
CA ILE A 65 12.52 9.08 9.47
C ILE A 65 12.85 7.65 9.05
N VAL A 66 12.08 6.66 9.47
CA VAL A 66 12.22 5.27 9.02
C VAL A 66 10.94 4.79 8.35
N LEU A 67 11.04 4.36 7.10
CA LEU A 67 9.96 3.80 6.30
C LEU A 67 9.98 2.27 6.36
N LEU A 68 8.82 1.68 6.64
CA LEU A 68 8.62 0.24 6.74
C LEU A 68 7.71 -0.24 5.60
N VAL A 69 8.18 -1.21 4.82
CA VAL A 69 7.38 -1.94 3.82
C VAL A 69 7.46 -3.43 4.12
N LEU A 70 6.65 -3.87 5.07
CA LEU A 70 6.69 -5.22 5.64
C LEU A 70 5.42 -6.02 5.31
N ARG A 71 5.46 -7.32 5.58
CA ARG A 71 4.41 -8.26 5.16
C ARG A 71 3.13 -8.15 5.98
N ASP A 72 3.28 -8.00 7.29
CA ASP A 72 2.20 -7.97 8.25
C ASP A 72 2.62 -7.24 9.54
N ASP A 73 1.65 -7.01 10.42
CA ASP A 73 1.86 -6.26 11.67
C ASP A 73 2.80 -6.98 12.64
N ALA A 74 2.95 -8.31 12.55
CA ALA A 74 3.90 -9.05 13.38
C ALA A 74 5.35 -8.78 12.96
N ASP A 75 5.63 -8.66 11.66
CA ASP A 75 6.94 -8.20 11.17
C ASP A 75 7.20 -6.74 11.58
N VAL A 76 6.18 -5.89 11.61
CA VAL A 76 6.31 -4.50 12.11
C VAL A 76 6.66 -4.50 13.61
N ASP A 77 5.94 -5.27 14.42
CA ASP A 77 6.19 -5.42 15.86
C ASP A 77 7.60 -5.95 16.15
N ASP A 78 8.06 -6.98 15.43
CA ASP A 78 9.44 -7.51 15.53
C ASP A 78 10.48 -6.41 15.28
N VAL A 79 10.27 -5.60 14.24
CA VAL A 79 11.18 -4.50 13.88
C VAL A 79 11.18 -3.41 14.96
N LEU A 80 10.01 -3.01 15.45
CA LEU A 80 9.87 -1.98 16.47
C LEU A 80 10.54 -2.37 17.79
N GLU A 81 10.29 -3.61 18.25
CA GLU A 81 10.64 -4.08 19.59
C GLU A 81 11.91 -4.95 19.58
N THR A 82 11.81 -6.18 19.08
CA THR A 82 12.86 -7.20 19.17
C THR A 82 14.13 -6.81 18.41
N ARG A 83 13.99 -6.15 17.26
CA ARG A 83 15.12 -5.64 16.46
C ARG A 83 15.60 -4.26 16.94
N GLY A 84 14.90 -3.65 17.89
CA GLY A 84 15.33 -2.47 18.62
C GLY A 84 15.16 -1.14 17.90
N LEU A 85 14.26 -1.03 16.91
CA LEU A 85 14.09 0.24 16.19
C LEU A 85 13.63 1.37 17.13
N LEU A 86 12.62 1.12 17.97
CA LEU A 86 12.10 2.13 18.91
C LEU A 86 13.15 2.56 19.93
N ALA A 87 13.97 1.63 20.41
CA ALA A 87 15.00 1.92 21.41
C ALA A 87 16.20 2.70 20.85
N ALA A 88 16.48 2.56 19.55
CA ALA A 88 17.66 3.15 18.92
C ALA A 88 17.40 4.54 18.30
N MET A 89 16.16 4.82 17.90
CA MET A 89 15.80 6.08 17.28
C MET A 89 15.79 7.25 18.29
N LYS A 90 16.15 8.44 17.81
CA LYS A 90 16.22 9.65 18.66
C LYS A 90 14.82 10.21 18.91
N PRO A 91 14.53 10.77 20.10
CA PRO A 91 13.29 11.53 20.31
C PRO A 91 13.12 12.63 19.26
N GLY A 92 11.90 12.81 18.75
CA GLY A 92 11.55 13.70 17.64
C GLY A 92 11.63 13.05 16.25
N SER A 93 12.20 11.84 16.13
CA SER A 93 12.18 11.05 14.89
C SER A 93 10.77 10.51 14.57
N LEU A 94 10.64 9.89 13.40
CA LEU A 94 9.35 9.42 12.88
C LEU A 94 9.48 8.02 12.25
N ILE A 95 8.51 7.16 12.53
CA ILE A 95 8.36 5.87 11.84
C ILE A 95 7.12 5.94 10.96
N VAL A 96 7.22 5.39 9.74
CA VAL A 96 6.09 5.29 8.82
C VAL A 96 5.92 3.86 8.34
N ASN A 97 4.74 3.29 8.58
CA ASN A 97 4.38 1.96 8.09
C ASN A 97 3.55 2.06 6.79
N HIS A 98 4.13 1.64 5.67
CA HIS A 98 3.46 1.57 4.37
C HIS A 98 2.78 0.23 4.08
N GLY A 99 2.97 -0.76 4.95
CA GLY A 99 2.25 -2.03 4.88
C GLY A 99 0.74 -1.84 5.09
N THR A 100 -0.05 -2.74 4.51
CA THR A 100 -1.48 -2.83 4.84
C THR A 100 -1.65 -3.75 6.05
N GLY A 101 -2.30 -3.25 7.10
CA GLY A 101 -2.41 -3.92 8.40
C GLY A 101 -3.71 -3.59 9.14
N ASP A 102 -3.80 -4.03 10.39
CA ASP A 102 -4.95 -3.77 11.28
C ASP A 102 -4.88 -2.32 11.81
N PRO A 103 -5.94 -1.49 11.63
CA PRO A 103 -6.00 -0.15 12.20
C PRO A 103 -5.76 -0.07 13.71
N LYS A 104 -6.14 -1.11 14.45
CA LYS A 104 -5.92 -1.19 15.89
C LYS A 104 -4.43 -1.33 16.21
N GLU A 105 -3.72 -2.19 15.50
CA GLU A 105 -2.27 -2.36 15.68
C GLU A 105 -1.54 -1.06 15.32
N ALA A 106 -1.93 -0.40 14.22
CA ALA A 106 -1.39 0.92 13.86
C ALA A 106 -1.55 1.96 14.99
N ALA A 107 -2.72 2.00 15.65
CA ALA A 107 -2.94 2.89 16.79
C ALA A 107 -2.05 2.51 18.00
N GLN A 108 -1.92 1.22 18.30
CA GLN A 108 -1.05 0.74 19.39
C GLN A 108 0.44 1.01 19.11
N PHE A 109 0.87 0.90 17.86
CA PHE A 109 2.24 1.23 17.46
C PHE A 109 2.51 2.72 17.66
N ALA A 110 1.54 3.57 17.33
CA ALA A 110 1.64 5.00 17.59
C ALA A 110 1.71 5.34 19.09
N GLU A 111 0.92 4.68 19.94
CA GLU A 111 0.99 4.85 21.39
C GLU A 111 2.38 4.47 21.96
N ARG A 112 2.93 3.32 21.55
CA ARG A 112 4.24 2.86 21.98
C ARG A 112 5.37 3.78 21.51
N ALA A 113 5.32 4.21 20.25
CA ALA A 113 6.29 5.17 19.71
C ALA A 113 6.24 6.51 20.46
N ALA A 114 5.04 7.02 20.72
CA ALA A 114 4.85 8.28 21.44
C ALA A 114 5.41 8.22 22.88
N ALA A 115 5.31 7.07 23.56
CA ALA A 115 5.84 6.88 24.92
C ALA A 115 7.37 7.09 25.01
N VAL A 116 8.10 6.94 23.90
CA VAL A 116 9.55 7.20 23.80
C VAL A 116 9.87 8.46 22.98
N GLY A 117 8.87 9.30 22.69
CA GLY A 117 9.04 10.55 21.97
C GLY A 117 9.25 10.41 20.47
N ILE A 118 8.82 9.30 19.87
CA ILE A 118 8.89 9.03 18.43
C ILE A 118 7.49 9.17 17.82
N GLY A 119 7.37 9.82 16.67
CA GLY A 119 6.11 9.85 15.93
C GLY A 119 5.88 8.56 15.14
N PHE A 120 4.62 8.23 14.88
CA PHE A 120 4.27 7.09 14.04
C PHE A 120 3.15 7.47 13.07
N LEU A 121 3.29 7.09 11.80
CA LEU A 121 2.25 7.20 10.78
C LEU A 121 1.96 5.83 10.18
N ASP A 122 0.69 5.46 10.08
CA ASP A 122 0.26 4.42 9.15
C ASP A 122 -0.01 5.05 7.79
N ALA A 123 0.76 4.67 6.78
CA ALA A 123 0.73 5.27 5.44
C ALA A 123 0.60 4.22 4.32
N PRO A 124 -0.38 3.30 4.36
CA PRO A 124 -0.53 2.31 3.30
C PRO A 124 -0.63 2.98 1.91
N VAL A 125 -0.11 2.28 0.91
CA VAL A 125 -0.04 2.80 -0.47
C VAL A 125 -1.02 2.13 -1.42
N SER A 126 -1.38 2.83 -2.51
CA SER A 126 -2.12 2.29 -3.64
C SER A 126 -1.38 2.55 -4.96
N GLY A 127 -1.50 1.62 -5.92
CA GLY A 127 -0.80 1.67 -7.21
C GLY A 127 0.10 0.47 -7.50
N GLY A 128 0.33 -0.41 -6.52
CA GLY A 128 1.11 -1.65 -6.71
C GLY A 128 2.57 -1.41 -7.10
N ARG A 129 3.21 -2.43 -7.67
CA ARG A 129 4.59 -2.34 -8.15
C ARG A 129 4.75 -1.32 -9.29
N ALA A 130 3.85 -1.34 -10.26
CA ALA A 130 3.88 -0.42 -11.41
C ALA A 130 3.82 1.05 -10.96
N GLY A 131 2.94 1.37 -10.01
CA GLY A 131 2.87 2.72 -9.42
C GLY A 131 4.13 3.10 -8.67
N ALA A 132 4.76 2.16 -7.94
CA ALA A 132 6.01 2.41 -7.24
C ALA A 132 7.18 2.69 -8.20
N GLU A 133 7.33 1.87 -9.25
CA GLU A 133 8.35 2.06 -10.29
C GLU A 133 8.15 3.38 -11.05
N ALA A 134 6.90 3.76 -11.31
CA ALA A 134 6.55 5.01 -11.97
C ALA A 134 6.58 6.25 -11.04
N ARG A 135 6.81 6.08 -9.73
CA ARG A 135 6.69 7.14 -8.71
C ARG A 135 5.30 7.81 -8.69
N GLN A 136 4.27 7.00 -8.92
CA GLN A 136 2.88 7.41 -9.03
C GLN A 136 1.98 6.75 -7.97
N LEU A 137 2.56 6.34 -6.83
CA LEU A 137 1.76 5.81 -5.73
C LEU A 137 0.79 6.86 -5.18
N VAL A 138 -0.27 6.37 -4.55
CA VAL A 138 -1.10 7.16 -3.64
C VAL A 138 -0.76 6.74 -2.22
N SER A 139 -0.20 7.67 -1.43
CA SER A 139 0.03 7.46 0.00
C SER A 139 -1.19 7.91 0.81
N ILE A 140 -1.74 6.99 1.59
CA ILE A 140 -2.97 7.17 2.39
C ILE A 140 -2.56 7.19 3.86
N VAL A 141 -2.51 8.37 4.48
CA VAL A 141 -1.78 8.57 5.73
C VAL A 141 -2.69 8.84 6.92
N GLY A 142 -2.61 8.02 7.95
CA GLY A 142 -3.15 8.24 9.29
C GLY A 142 -2.04 8.61 10.28
N GLY A 143 -2.39 9.43 11.27
CA GLY A 143 -1.51 9.82 12.37
C GLY A 143 -1.53 11.31 12.65
N ASP A 144 -0.58 11.79 13.45
CA ASP A 144 -0.47 13.20 13.82
C ASP A 144 -0.26 14.12 12.59
N ARG A 145 -0.91 15.28 12.59
CA ARG A 145 -0.87 16.20 11.44
C ARG A 145 0.51 16.82 11.25
N ASP A 146 1.21 17.17 12.32
CA ASP A 146 2.54 17.78 12.22
C ASP A 146 3.57 16.74 11.78
N ALA A 147 3.47 15.51 12.27
CA ALA A 147 4.26 14.37 11.79
C ALA A 147 4.02 14.12 10.29
N PHE A 148 2.76 14.18 9.84
CA PHE A 148 2.40 14.05 8.43
C PHE A 148 3.03 15.15 7.56
N GLU A 149 2.96 16.42 7.97
CA GLU A 149 3.59 17.52 7.21
C GLU A 149 5.11 17.39 7.13
N ARG A 150 5.75 16.90 8.19
CA ARG A 150 7.19 16.60 8.18
C ARG A 150 7.57 15.47 7.22
N ALA A 151 6.70 14.45 7.08
CA ALA A 151 6.93 13.31 6.20
C ALA A 151 6.51 13.56 4.74
N ARG A 152 5.66 14.55 4.47
CA ARG A 152 5.13 14.84 3.14
C ARG A 152 6.22 14.93 2.05
N PRO A 153 7.32 15.67 2.23
CA PRO A 153 8.37 15.75 1.20
C PRO A 153 9.07 14.40 0.92
N VAL A 154 9.01 13.45 1.86
CA VAL A 154 9.53 12.09 1.66
C VAL A 154 8.54 11.27 0.83
N PHE A 155 7.24 11.36 1.10
CA PHE A 155 6.19 10.69 0.32
C PHE A 155 6.17 11.13 -1.14
N GLU A 156 6.39 12.41 -1.39
CA GLU A 156 6.40 13.02 -2.73
C GLU A 156 7.55 12.51 -3.63
N THR A 157 8.53 11.78 -3.08
CA THR A 157 9.58 11.14 -3.90
C THR A 157 9.07 9.93 -4.69
N PHE A 158 8.07 9.22 -4.16
CA PHE A 158 7.53 7.98 -4.76
C PHE A 158 6.02 8.01 -4.99
N SER A 159 5.32 9.06 -4.53
CA SER A 159 3.87 9.21 -4.65
C SER A 159 3.49 10.41 -5.48
N ALA A 160 2.52 10.25 -6.38
CA ALA A 160 1.89 11.35 -7.10
C ALA A 160 0.78 12.03 -6.28
N SER A 161 0.23 11.34 -5.28
CA SER A 161 -0.80 11.88 -4.38
C SER A 161 -0.55 11.43 -2.95
N VAL A 162 -0.70 12.35 -2.00
CA VAL A 162 -0.44 12.14 -0.58
C VAL A 162 -1.59 12.75 0.22
N VAL A 163 -2.37 11.92 0.92
CA VAL A 163 -3.63 12.32 1.55
C VAL A 163 -3.63 11.95 3.03
N HIS A 164 -3.96 12.91 3.90
CA HIS A 164 -4.12 12.67 5.35
C HIS A 164 -5.57 12.32 5.68
N MET A 165 -5.77 11.21 6.39
CA MET A 165 -7.07 10.62 6.69
C MET A 165 -7.56 10.88 8.12
N GLY A 166 -6.72 11.49 8.96
CA GLY A 166 -7.00 11.75 10.36
C GLY A 166 -5.97 11.11 11.29
N GLY A 167 -6.40 10.76 12.50
CA GLY A 167 -5.52 10.21 13.55
C GLY A 167 -4.97 8.80 13.26
N PRO A 168 -4.21 8.22 14.21
CA PRO A 168 -3.62 6.89 14.07
C PRO A 168 -4.65 5.82 13.66
N GLY A 169 -4.28 4.97 12.71
CA GLY A 169 -5.10 3.89 12.16
C GLY A 169 -6.05 4.31 11.03
N SER A 170 -6.28 5.62 10.83
CA SER A 170 -7.21 6.09 9.79
C SER A 170 -6.71 5.84 8.37
N GLY A 171 -5.39 5.77 8.14
CA GLY A 171 -4.81 5.40 6.86
C GLY A 171 -5.11 3.94 6.50
N GLN A 172 -4.94 3.03 7.47
CA GLN A 172 -5.33 1.62 7.33
C GLN A 172 -6.83 1.46 7.06
N VAL A 173 -7.69 2.15 7.82
CA VAL A 173 -9.16 2.11 7.58
C VAL A 173 -9.50 2.57 6.16
N ALA A 174 -8.93 3.70 5.73
CA ALA A 174 -9.17 4.22 4.38
C ALA A 174 -8.66 3.26 3.29
N LYS A 175 -7.51 2.62 3.50
CA LYS A 175 -6.98 1.60 2.58
C LYS A 175 -7.89 0.38 2.48
N LEU A 176 -8.38 -0.14 3.61
CA LEU A 176 -9.29 -1.28 3.64
C LEU A 176 -10.62 -0.95 2.94
N LEU A 177 -11.17 0.25 3.16
CA LEU A 177 -12.35 0.74 2.44
C LEU A 177 -12.12 0.85 0.93
N ASN A 178 -10.97 1.38 0.50
CA ASN A 178 -10.59 1.45 -0.91
C ASN A 178 -10.52 0.05 -1.54
N ASN A 179 -9.90 -0.90 -0.86
CA ASN A 179 -9.79 -2.27 -1.36
C ASN A 179 -11.17 -2.94 -1.42
N ALA A 180 -12.01 -2.78 -0.38
CA ALA A 180 -13.40 -3.24 -0.39
C ALA A 180 -14.19 -2.68 -1.59
N LEU A 181 -14.09 -1.38 -1.86
CA LEU A 181 -14.72 -0.75 -3.03
C LEU A 181 -14.17 -1.30 -4.35
N THR A 182 -12.87 -1.58 -4.43
CA THR A 182 -12.26 -2.20 -5.62
C THR A 182 -12.87 -3.57 -5.89
N MET A 183 -13.06 -4.39 -4.86
CA MET A 183 -13.62 -5.74 -5.00
C MET A 183 -15.13 -5.73 -5.29
N THR A 184 -15.90 -4.81 -4.69
CA THR A 184 -17.33 -4.68 -5.04
C THR A 184 -17.52 -4.17 -6.47
N ASN A 185 -16.65 -3.26 -6.93
CA ASN A 185 -16.60 -2.82 -8.32
C ASN A 185 -16.19 -3.96 -9.28
N LEU A 186 -15.30 -4.85 -8.87
CA LEU A 186 -14.93 -6.02 -9.65
C LEU A 186 -16.15 -6.93 -9.85
N LYS A 187 -16.94 -7.14 -8.80
CA LYS A 187 -18.17 -7.92 -8.94
C LYS A 187 -19.17 -7.26 -9.90
N ASN A 188 -19.32 -5.93 -9.82
CA ASN A 188 -20.14 -5.18 -10.77
C ASN A 188 -19.60 -5.32 -12.21
N ALA A 189 -18.28 -5.26 -12.38
CA ALA A 189 -17.64 -5.43 -13.68
C ALA A 189 -17.91 -6.81 -14.26
N GLU A 190 -17.71 -7.87 -13.48
CA GLU A 190 -18.01 -9.25 -13.88
C GLU A 190 -19.46 -9.41 -14.35
N ASP A 191 -20.44 -8.97 -13.54
CA ASP A 191 -21.87 -9.10 -13.86
C ASP A 191 -22.23 -8.38 -15.17
N VAL A 192 -21.76 -7.14 -15.34
CA VAL A 192 -22.09 -6.32 -16.52
C VAL A 192 -21.35 -6.81 -17.77
N LEU A 193 -20.10 -7.25 -17.65
CA LEU A 193 -19.34 -7.82 -18.76
C LEU A 193 -19.96 -9.13 -19.26
N ALA A 194 -20.42 -9.99 -18.36
CA ALA A 194 -21.12 -11.21 -18.73
C ALA A 194 -22.43 -10.91 -19.48
N MET A 195 -23.20 -9.91 -19.05
CA MET A 195 -24.40 -9.47 -19.77
C MET A 195 -24.07 -8.89 -21.14
N ALA A 196 -23.03 -8.05 -21.24
CA ALA A 196 -22.57 -7.47 -22.49
C ALA A 196 -22.16 -8.55 -23.50
N ASP A 197 -21.41 -9.56 -23.07
CA ASP A 197 -20.99 -10.69 -23.91
C ASP A 197 -22.21 -11.50 -24.39
N ALA A 198 -23.15 -11.80 -23.48
CA ALA A 198 -24.36 -12.57 -23.79
C ALA A 198 -25.27 -11.90 -24.84
N ILE A 199 -25.26 -10.57 -24.92
CA ILE A 199 -26.04 -9.81 -25.92
C ILE A 199 -25.21 -9.38 -27.15
N GLY A 200 -23.96 -9.82 -27.24
CA GLY A 200 -23.09 -9.59 -28.41
C GLY A 200 -22.47 -8.19 -28.49
N VAL A 201 -22.31 -7.49 -27.36
CA VAL A 201 -21.54 -6.25 -27.31
C VAL A 201 -20.05 -6.58 -27.39
N ASP A 202 -19.31 -5.85 -28.25
CA ASP A 202 -17.85 -5.92 -28.30
C ASP A 202 -17.28 -5.43 -26.95
N ILE A 203 -16.76 -6.38 -26.16
CA ILE A 203 -16.21 -6.12 -24.83
C ILE A 203 -15.02 -5.17 -24.88
N ALA A 204 -14.15 -5.27 -25.89
CA ALA A 204 -13.01 -4.38 -26.04
C ALA A 204 -13.46 -2.94 -26.32
N ALA A 205 -14.42 -2.76 -27.24
CA ALA A 205 -15.01 -1.44 -27.50
C ALA A 205 -15.78 -0.89 -26.29
N PHE A 206 -16.52 -1.75 -25.58
CA PHE A 206 -17.28 -1.38 -24.39
C PHE A 206 -16.37 -0.89 -23.26
N ARG A 207 -15.25 -1.59 -23.00
CA ARG A 207 -14.26 -1.16 -22.01
C ARG A 207 -13.64 0.19 -22.36
N ARG A 208 -13.29 0.42 -23.64
CA ARG A 208 -12.80 1.73 -24.12
C ARG A 208 -13.83 2.84 -23.89
N MET A 209 -15.12 2.57 -24.13
CA MET A 209 -16.19 3.53 -23.85
C MET A 209 -16.32 3.81 -22.35
N LEU A 210 -16.27 2.77 -21.50
CA LEU A 210 -16.33 2.92 -20.04
C LEU A 210 -15.16 3.72 -19.47
N ALA A 211 -13.97 3.63 -20.08
CA ALA A 211 -12.81 4.42 -19.65
C ALA A 211 -13.05 5.94 -19.75
N ALA A 212 -13.94 6.37 -20.64
CA ALA A 212 -14.31 7.77 -20.85
C ALA A 212 -15.72 8.12 -20.33
N SER A 213 -16.37 7.19 -19.61
CA SER A 213 -17.78 7.33 -19.19
C SER A 213 -17.94 7.15 -17.69
N SER A 214 -19.09 7.59 -17.14
CA SER A 214 -19.36 7.57 -15.69
C SER A 214 -19.46 6.17 -15.06
N GLY A 215 -19.52 5.11 -15.86
CA GLY A 215 -19.48 3.72 -15.38
C GLY A 215 -18.06 3.17 -15.19
N GLY A 216 -17.02 3.93 -15.53
CA GLY A 216 -15.63 3.50 -15.41
C GLY A 216 -15.18 3.27 -13.97
N SER A 217 -14.33 2.27 -13.78
CA SER A 217 -13.59 2.05 -12.53
C SER A 217 -12.18 1.55 -12.84
N PHE A 218 -11.26 1.71 -11.90
CA PHE A 218 -9.88 1.24 -12.06
C PHE A 218 -9.85 -0.27 -12.38
N VAL A 219 -10.57 -1.09 -11.60
CA VAL A 219 -10.53 -2.55 -11.75
C VAL A 219 -11.10 -3.01 -13.10
N MET A 220 -12.13 -2.33 -13.64
CA MET A 220 -12.64 -2.61 -15.00
C MET A 220 -11.55 -2.43 -16.08
N GLN A 221 -10.71 -1.40 -15.92
CA GLN A 221 -9.61 -1.12 -16.86
C GLN A 221 -8.39 -2.02 -16.59
N ALA A 222 -8.18 -2.47 -15.36
CA ALA A 222 -7.08 -3.36 -15.02
C ALA A 222 -7.27 -4.79 -15.55
N LEU A 223 -8.51 -5.28 -15.68
CA LEU A 223 -8.81 -6.64 -16.18
C LEU A 223 -8.24 -6.87 -17.59
N GLY A 224 -7.55 -8.00 -17.79
CA GLY A 224 -6.94 -8.37 -19.08
C GLY A 224 -5.71 -7.55 -19.47
N GLU A 225 -5.30 -6.59 -18.64
CA GLU A 225 -4.07 -5.81 -18.80
C GLU A 225 -3.17 -6.02 -17.60
N GLN A 226 -3.35 -5.21 -16.54
CA GLN A 226 -2.61 -5.31 -15.29
C GLN A 226 -3.01 -6.54 -14.48
N ILE A 227 -4.23 -7.04 -14.68
CA ILE A 227 -4.76 -8.25 -14.06
C ILE A 227 -5.07 -9.26 -15.17
N SER A 228 -4.03 -9.97 -15.57
CA SER A 228 -4.09 -11.07 -16.52
C SER A 228 -4.54 -12.37 -15.85
N ALA A 229 -4.99 -13.34 -16.65
CA ALA A 229 -5.52 -14.61 -16.14
C ALA A 229 -4.47 -15.44 -15.37
N ASP A 230 -3.19 -15.30 -15.69
CA ASP A 230 -2.08 -16.00 -15.02
C ASP A 230 -1.81 -15.47 -13.60
N ILE A 231 -1.99 -14.17 -13.36
CA ILE A 231 -1.77 -13.58 -12.02
C ILE A 231 -3.04 -13.53 -11.18
N ALA A 232 -4.22 -13.63 -11.80
CA ALA A 232 -5.51 -13.54 -11.14
C ALA A 232 -5.66 -14.50 -9.93
N PRO A 233 -5.23 -15.78 -9.98
CA PRO A 233 -5.33 -16.68 -8.82
C PRO A 233 -4.54 -16.19 -7.60
N HIS A 234 -3.37 -15.59 -7.82
CA HIS A 234 -2.58 -15.01 -6.73
C HIS A 234 -3.27 -13.79 -6.13
N LEU A 235 -3.74 -12.86 -6.98
CA LEU A 235 -4.44 -11.65 -6.55
C LEU A 235 -5.76 -11.96 -5.84
N GLN A 236 -6.49 -13.00 -6.27
CA GLN A 236 -7.70 -13.48 -5.61
C GLN A 236 -7.44 -13.84 -4.14
N GLY A 237 -6.33 -14.52 -3.86
CA GLY A 237 -5.94 -14.85 -2.48
C GLY A 237 -5.70 -13.61 -1.62
N LEU A 238 -5.06 -12.59 -2.18
CA LEU A 238 -4.83 -11.31 -1.52
C LEU A 238 -6.14 -10.53 -1.30
N MET A 239 -6.98 -10.43 -2.32
CA MET A 239 -8.29 -9.78 -2.24
C MET A 239 -9.18 -10.41 -1.17
N ARG A 240 -9.22 -11.75 -1.08
CA ARG A 240 -9.96 -12.44 -0.02
C ARG A 240 -9.43 -12.09 1.38
N LYS A 241 -8.11 -12.01 1.54
CA LYS A 241 -7.53 -11.60 2.83
C LYS A 241 -7.93 -10.16 3.18
N ASP A 242 -7.82 -9.25 2.21
CA ASP A 242 -8.12 -7.83 2.41
C ASP A 242 -9.59 -7.56 2.73
N ILE A 243 -10.53 -8.28 2.10
CA ILE A 243 -11.97 -8.09 2.40
C ILE A 243 -12.34 -8.60 3.79
N GLU A 244 -11.69 -9.67 4.26
CA GLU A 244 -11.89 -10.15 5.63
C GLU A 244 -11.23 -9.21 6.65
N HIS A 245 -10.04 -8.66 6.35
CA HIS A 245 -9.45 -7.60 7.17
C HIS A 245 -10.34 -6.36 7.25
N PHE A 246 -10.94 -5.94 6.13
CA PHE A 246 -11.94 -4.87 6.12
C PHE A 246 -13.12 -5.21 7.04
N ALA A 247 -13.68 -6.41 6.89
CA ALA A 247 -14.85 -6.84 7.66
C ALA A 247 -14.56 -6.87 9.16
N ASP A 248 -13.40 -7.40 9.55
CA ASP A 248 -12.97 -7.44 10.95
C ASP A 248 -12.74 -6.03 11.51
N ALA A 249 -11.98 -5.20 10.80
CA ALA A 249 -11.61 -3.86 11.26
C ALA A 249 -12.84 -2.95 11.43
N VAL A 250 -13.72 -2.94 10.43
CA VAL A 250 -14.92 -2.08 10.44
C VAL A 250 -16.03 -2.68 11.30
N GLY A 251 -16.17 -4.01 11.31
CA GLY A 251 -17.13 -4.72 12.16
C GLY A 251 -16.89 -4.53 13.65
N ARG A 252 -15.62 -4.42 14.09
CA ARG A 252 -15.27 -4.08 15.48
C ARG A 252 -15.78 -2.69 15.92
N LEU A 253 -16.10 -1.81 14.98
CA LEU A 253 -16.70 -0.49 15.26
C LEU A 253 -18.23 -0.55 15.39
N GLY A 254 -18.85 -1.73 15.29
CA GLY A 254 -20.30 -1.92 15.35
C GLY A 254 -21.03 -1.54 14.07
N ILE A 255 -20.32 -1.40 12.95
CA ILE A 255 -20.89 -1.13 11.63
C ILE A 255 -21.21 -2.46 10.94
N ASP A 256 -22.41 -2.59 10.39
CA ASP A 256 -22.77 -3.75 9.57
C ASP A 256 -22.02 -3.72 8.23
N VAL A 257 -21.15 -4.70 8.04
CA VAL A 257 -20.29 -4.86 6.86
C VAL A 257 -20.79 -5.94 5.90
N THR A 258 -21.83 -6.70 6.25
CA THR A 258 -22.19 -7.96 5.58
C THR A 258 -22.40 -7.76 4.08
N ALA A 259 -23.19 -6.76 3.67
CA ALA A 259 -23.47 -6.54 2.25
C ALA A 259 -22.21 -6.21 1.43
N VAL A 260 -21.30 -5.39 1.98
CA VAL A 260 -20.05 -5.01 1.31
C VAL A 260 -19.07 -6.17 1.29
N ARG A 261 -18.94 -6.89 2.42
CA ARG A 261 -18.09 -8.08 2.54
C ARG A 261 -18.51 -9.14 1.53
N ASP A 262 -19.78 -9.52 1.50
CA ASP A 262 -20.27 -10.60 0.65
C ASP A 262 -20.13 -10.23 -0.83
N ARG A 263 -20.42 -8.98 -1.21
CA ARG A 263 -20.22 -8.49 -2.58
C ARG A 263 -18.74 -8.44 -2.96
N GLY A 264 -17.86 -8.06 -2.03
CA GLY A 264 -16.41 -8.03 -2.22
C GLY A 264 -15.82 -9.42 -2.38
N LEU A 265 -16.23 -10.39 -1.54
CA LEU A 265 -15.85 -11.80 -1.64
C LEU A 265 -16.26 -12.38 -3.00
N ALA A 266 -17.51 -12.14 -3.42
CA ALA A 266 -17.98 -12.57 -4.74
C ALA A 266 -17.15 -11.94 -5.88
N GLY A 267 -16.73 -10.68 -5.74
CA GLY A 267 -15.84 -10.02 -6.69
C GLY A 267 -14.46 -10.68 -6.77
N ALA A 268 -13.86 -10.97 -5.62
CA ALA A 268 -12.59 -11.70 -5.56
C ALA A 268 -12.70 -13.10 -6.21
N GLU A 269 -13.82 -13.78 -6.01
CA GLU A 269 -14.12 -15.09 -6.63
C GLU A 269 -14.28 -15.00 -8.15
N GLY A 270 -14.93 -13.95 -8.64
CA GLY A 270 -15.14 -13.69 -10.07
C GLY A 270 -13.91 -13.17 -10.83
N LEU A 271 -12.79 -12.89 -10.15
CA LEU A 271 -11.63 -12.21 -10.75
C LEU A 271 -11.09 -12.94 -11.99
N LEU A 272 -10.90 -14.26 -11.88
CA LEU A 272 -10.34 -15.07 -12.97
C LEU A 272 -11.26 -15.06 -14.19
N GLY A 273 -12.56 -15.33 -13.99
CA GLY A 273 -13.54 -15.35 -15.07
C GLY A 273 -13.65 -14.01 -15.79
N ALA A 274 -13.64 -12.91 -15.03
CA ALA A 274 -13.65 -11.57 -15.60
C ALA A 274 -12.36 -11.28 -16.41
N ALA A 275 -11.19 -11.69 -15.92
CA ALA A 275 -9.92 -11.51 -16.62
C ALA A 275 -9.84 -12.34 -17.91
N GLU A 276 -10.31 -13.58 -17.88
CA GLU A 276 -10.36 -14.48 -19.04
C GLU A 276 -11.29 -13.95 -20.13
N LEU A 277 -12.51 -13.51 -19.76
CA LEU A 277 -13.47 -12.94 -20.69
C LEU A 277 -12.89 -11.75 -21.45
N VAL A 278 -12.27 -10.83 -20.72
CA VAL A 278 -11.66 -9.63 -21.31
C VAL A 278 -10.47 -10.00 -22.19
N SER A 279 -9.58 -10.89 -21.73
CA SER A 279 -8.41 -11.34 -22.50
C SER A 279 -8.84 -12.01 -23.81
N ALA A 280 -9.87 -12.85 -23.76
CA ALA A 280 -10.42 -13.51 -24.95
C ALA A 280 -11.01 -12.50 -25.94
N SER A 281 -11.66 -11.44 -25.47
CA SER A 281 -12.17 -10.37 -26.36
C SER A 281 -11.05 -9.57 -26.99
N LEU A 282 -10.02 -9.20 -26.23
CA LEU A 282 -8.87 -8.44 -26.74
C LEU A 282 -8.10 -9.22 -27.82
N ALA A 283 -8.07 -10.54 -27.72
CA ALA A 283 -7.44 -11.39 -28.73
C ALA A 283 -8.22 -11.50 -30.06
N ARG A 284 -9.51 -11.10 -30.07
CA ARG A 284 -10.38 -11.14 -31.26
C ARG A 284 -10.49 -9.80 -32.00
N SER A 285 -10.14 -8.70 -31.33
CA SER A 285 -10.20 -7.32 -31.84
C SER A 285 -8.89 -6.89 -32.51
#